data_AF-A0A8H7ACE9-F1
#
_entry.id   AF-A0A8H7ACE9-F1
#
_cell.length_a   1.000
_cell.length_b   1.000
_cell.length_c   1.000
_cell.angle_alpha   90.00
_cell.angle_beta   90.00
_cell.angle_gamma   90.00
#
_symmetry.space_group_name_H-M   'P 1'
#
loop_
_entity.id
_entity.type
_entity.pdbx_description
1 polymer ?
#
loop_
_entity_poly.entity_id
_entity_poly.type
_entity_poly.pdbx_seq_one_letter_code
_entity_poly.pdbx_strand_id
1 'polypeptide(L)'
;MVFLTTTATENLGGLTPMGSFVYAMPNRFDSRDVLNTTLYSSDDSIDHAIRMAKILARRMNTPVYLGCSMQFSGLVVEEQMQDLRELTKVIMDQWSLLVRA
;
A
#
# COMPACT_ATOMS: atom_id res chain seq x y z
N MET A 1 -0.13 -7.19 -8.06
CA MET A 1 -0.29 -5.71 -8.07
C MET A 1 -1.43 -5.37 -7.13
N VAL A 2 -1.30 -4.32 -6.33
CA VAL A 2 -2.30 -3.92 -5.33
C VAL A 2 -2.64 -2.45 -5.53
N PHE A 3 -3.94 -2.12 -5.54
CA PHE A 3 -4.43 -0.74 -5.57
C PHE A 3 -5.25 -0.46 -4.33
N LEU A 4 -4.97 0.66 -3.68
CA LEU A 4 -5.60 1.11 -2.46
C LEU A 4 -6.29 2.44 -2.71
N THR A 5 -7.59 2.48 -2.46
CA THR A 5 -8.42 3.66 -2.68
C THR A 5 -9.43 3.78 -1.56
N THR A 6 -9.58 4.99 -1.02
CA THR A 6 -10.63 5.34 -0.07
C THR A 6 -11.88 5.77 -0.84
N THR A 7 -13.03 5.22 -0.46
CA THR A 7 -14.33 5.63 -1.00
C THR A 7 -15.04 6.51 0.02
N ALA A 8 -15.29 7.77 -0.32
CA ALA A 8 -16.23 8.61 0.42
C ALA A 8 -17.65 8.35 -0.10
N THR A 9 -18.66 8.45 0.77
CA THR A 9 -20.08 8.27 0.40
C THR A 9 -20.55 9.25 -0.68
N GLU A 10 -19.90 10.41 -0.79
CA GLU A 10 -20.13 11.43 -1.83
C GLU A 10 -19.57 11.06 -3.22
N ASN A 11 -18.64 10.10 -3.30
CA ASN A 11 -17.95 9.70 -4.54
C ASN A 11 -18.51 8.41 -5.17
N LEU A 12 -19.77 8.06 -4.88
CA LEU A 12 -20.46 6.92 -5.47
C LEU A 12 -20.72 7.16 -6.98
N GLY A 13 -19.77 6.76 -7.83
CA GLY A 13 -19.93 6.73 -9.30
C GLY A 13 -18.87 7.49 -10.11
N GLY A 14 -17.91 8.17 -9.46
CA GLY A 14 -16.79 8.85 -10.13
C GLY A 14 -15.55 7.97 -10.30
N LEU A 15 -14.73 8.26 -11.32
CA LEU A 15 -13.39 7.67 -11.44
C LEU A 15 -12.48 8.27 -10.35
N THR A 16 -11.97 7.42 -9.47
CA THR A 16 -11.00 7.82 -8.45
C THR A 16 -9.60 7.90 -9.09
N PRO A 17 -8.82 8.97 -8.82
CA PRO A 17 -7.46 9.05 -9.31
C PRO A 17 -6.63 7.90 -8.72
N MET A 18 -5.59 7.46 -9.43
CA MET A 18 -4.68 6.40 -8.97
C MET A 18 -3.88 6.82 -7.73
N GLY A 19 -3.65 8.12 -7.55
CA GLY A 19 -2.72 8.64 -6.55
C GLY A 19 -1.29 8.23 -6.88
N SER A 20 -0.49 7.89 -5.87
CA SER A 20 0.92 7.50 -6.00
C SER A 20 1.08 6.05 -6.45
N PHE A 21 2.11 5.76 -7.24
CA PHE A 21 2.47 4.41 -7.70
C PHE A 21 3.91 4.09 -7.36
N VAL A 22 4.12 3.01 -6.60
CA VAL A 22 5.41 2.63 -6.04
C VAL A 22 5.70 1.16 -6.33
N TYR A 23 6.92 0.89 -6.75
CA TYR A 23 7.48 -0.45 -6.79
C TYR A 23 8.34 -0.70 -5.55
N ALA A 24 8.22 -1.88 -4.94
CA ALA A 24 9.08 -2.30 -3.85
C ALA A 24 9.49 -3.78 -4.00
N MET A 25 10.71 -4.12 -3.58
CA MET A 25 11.20 -5.49 -3.57
C MET A 25 12.09 -5.78 -2.36
N PRO A 26 12.05 -7.01 -1.81
CA PRO A 26 12.96 -7.42 -0.75
C PRO A 26 14.41 -7.30 -1.20
N ASN A 27 15.26 -6.77 -0.32
CA ASN A 27 16.70 -6.82 -0.56
C ASN A 27 17.21 -8.26 -0.32
N ARG A 28 17.91 -8.82 -1.30
CA ARG A 28 18.44 -10.19 -1.23
C ARG A 28 19.66 -10.32 -0.32
N PHE A 29 20.33 -9.20 -0.03
CA PHE A 29 21.53 -9.15 0.82
C PHE A 29 21.20 -8.83 2.27
N ASP A 30 20.09 -8.12 2.52
CA ASP A 30 19.59 -7.81 3.86
C ASP A 30 18.07 -8.01 3.92
N SER A 31 17.61 -9.04 4.62
CA SER A 31 16.19 -9.36 4.77
C SER A 31 15.40 -8.32 5.56
N ARG A 32 16.08 -7.41 6.28
CA ARG A 32 15.45 -6.28 6.96
C ARG A 32 15.27 -5.10 6.02
N ASP A 33 15.97 -5.04 4.90
CA ASP A 33 15.88 -3.91 3.97
C ASP A 33 14.93 -4.19 2.79
N VAL A 34 14.31 -3.13 2.30
CA VAL A 34 13.39 -3.18 1.16
C VAL A 34 13.71 -2.04 0.22
N LEU A 35 14.11 -2.40 -0.98
CA LEU A 35 14.37 -1.48 -2.07
C LEU A 35 13.03 -1.00 -2.62
N ASN A 36 12.89 0.29 -2.86
CA ASN A 36 11.66 0.87 -3.40
C ASN A 36 11.99 1.95 -4.42
N THR A 37 11.10 2.13 -5.38
CA THR A 37 11.19 3.14 -6.43
C THR A 37 9.81 3.72 -6.66
N THR A 38 9.68 5.02 -6.45
CA THR A 38 8.47 5.77 -6.80
C THR A 38 8.40 5.92 -8.31
N LEU A 39 7.36 5.34 -8.92
CA LEU A 39 7.11 5.41 -10.36
C LEU A 39 6.21 6.60 -10.71
N TYR A 40 5.31 6.95 -9.79
CA TYR A 40 4.47 8.14 -9.88
C TYR A 40 4.20 8.67 -8.47
N SER A 41 4.29 9.98 -8.29
CA SER A 41 4.14 10.64 -6.99
C SER A 41 2.94 11.58 -6.97
N SER A 42 2.15 11.49 -5.91
CA SER A 42 1.10 12.44 -5.54
C SER A 42 1.34 12.85 -4.09
N ASP A 43 1.42 14.15 -3.81
CA ASP A 43 1.85 14.69 -2.50
C ASP A 43 1.00 14.15 -1.34
N ASP A 44 -0.31 13.97 -1.55
CA ASP A 44 -1.24 13.53 -0.51
C ASP A 44 -1.14 12.04 -0.14
N SER A 45 -0.52 11.19 -0.98
CA SER A 45 -0.56 9.74 -0.81
C SER A 45 0.78 9.02 -0.89
N ILE A 46 1.86 9.73 -1.22
CA ILE A 46 3.18 9.12 -1.47
C ILE A 46 3.77 8.42 -0.23
N ASP A 47 3.65 9.03 0.95
CA ASP A 47 4.18 8.46 2.19
C ASP A 47 3.47 7.14 2.55
N HIS A 48 2.16 7.12 2.41
CA HIS A 48 1.34 5.94 2.63
C HIS A 48 1.66 4.84 1.60
N ALA A 49 1.85 5.23 0.33
CA ALA A 49 2.22 4.30 -0.74
C ALA A 49 3.57 3.63 -0.48
N ILE A 50 4.60 4.41 -0.14
CA ILE A 50 5.95 3.88 0.13
C ILE A 50 5.92 2.95 1.35
N ARG A 51 5.30 3.37 2.46
CA ARG A 51 5.21 2.56 3.68
C ARG A 51 4.52 1.23 3.42
N MET A 52 3.38 1.26 2.74
CA MET A 52 2.63 0.05 2.40
C MET A 52 3.40 -0.86 1.45
N ALA A 53 3.98 -0.31 0.37
CA ALA A 53 4.73 -1.10 -0.59
C ALA A 53 5.89 -1.84 0.09
N LYS A 54 6.61 -1.15 0.99
CA LYS A 54 7.71 -1.75 1.74
C LYS A 54 7.25 -2.85 2.70
N ILE A 55 6.16 -2.63 3.43
CA ILE A 55 5.60 -3.63 4.37
C ILE A 55 5.14 -4.87 3.62
N LEU A 56 4.42 -4.70 2.51
CA LEU A 56 3.92 -5.82 1.70
C LEU A 56 5.06 -6.59 1.08
N ALA A 57 6.04 -5.92 0.46
CA ALA A 57 7.20 -6.59 -0.13
C ALA A 57 7.97 -7.41 0.92
N ARG A 58 8.20 -6.84 2.12
CA ARG A 58 8.87 -7.57 3.21
C ARG A 58 8.08 -8.79 3.67
N ARG A 59 6.76 -8.66 3.86
CA ARG A 59 5.91 -9.76 4.37
C ARG A 59 5.65 -10.85 3.35
N MET A 60 5.47 -10.50 2.07
CA MET A 60 5.24 -11.46 0.99
C MET A 60 6.54 -12.10 0.49
N ASN A 61 7.69 -11.50 0.78
CA ASN A 61 9.00 -11.87 0.24
C ASN A 61 9.02 -11.92 -1.30
N THR A 62 8.24 -11.03 -1.94
CA THR A 62 8.12 -10.90 -3.39
C THR A 62 8.08 -9.42 -3.78
N PRO A 63 8.42 -9.06 -5.03
CA PRO A 63 8.24 -7.70 -5.52
C PRO A 63 6.76 -7.30 -5.57
N VAL A 64 6.45 -6.06 -5.16
CA VAL A 64 5.10 -5.51 -5.09
C VAL A 64 5.03 -4.20 -5.86
N TYR A 65 4.03 -4.10 -6.73
CA TYR A 65 3.56 -2.83 -7.30
C TYR A 65 2.34 -2.37 -6.51
N LEU A 66 2.41 -1.16 -5.96
CA LEU A 66 1.36 -0.56 -5.16
C LEU A 66 0.92 0.78 -5.77
N GLY A 67 -0.37 0.89 -6.12
CA GLY A 67 -1.04 2.17 -6.32
C GLY A 67 -1.82 2.57 -5.08
N CYS A 68 -1.78 3.85 -4.71
CA CYS A 68 -2.44 4.35 -3.52
C CYS A 68 -2.99 5.77 -3.75
N SER A 69 -4.31 5.90 -3.69
CA SER A 69 -5.02 7.19 -3.65
C SER A 69 -5.69 7.46 -2.32
N MET A 70 -5.38 6.66 -1.29
CA MET A 70 -5.88 6.90 0.05
C MET A 70 -5.28 8.18 0.63
N GLN A 71 -6.15 8.97 1.25
CA GLN A 71 -5.77 10.17 2.00
C GLN A 71 -6.25 10.00 3.43
N PHE A 72 -5.32 10.13 4.39
CA PHE A 72 -5.63 10.03 5.83
C PHE A 72 -5.65 11.42 6.51
N SER A 73 -5.94 12.47 5.73
CA SER A 73 -5.99 13.84 6.23
C SER A 73 -7.06 13.97 7.31
N GLY A 74 -6.67 14.48 8.48
CA GLY A 74 -7.58 14.70 9.61
C GLY A 74 -7.64 13.56 10.62
N LEU A 75 -6.96 12.43 10.40
CA LEU A 75 -6.81 11.36 11.39
C LEU A 75 -5.55 11.55 12.23
N VAL A 76 -5.60 11.06 13.47
CA VAL A 76 -4.42 11.03 14.34
C VAL A 76 -3.47 9.92 13.88
N VAL A 77 -2.16 10.07 14.12
CA VAL A 77 -1.13 9.11 13.68
C VAL A 77 -1.43 7.68 14.16
N GLU A 78 -1.97 7.53 15.37
CA GLU A 78 -2.36 6.24 15.94
C GLU A 78 -3.45 5.54 15.11
N GLU A 79 -4.45 6.30 14.67
CA GLU A 79 -5.53 5.79 13.81
C GLU A 79 -4.98 5.38 12.45
N GLN A 80 -4.13 6.22 11.84
CA GLN A 80 -3.46 5.89 10.57
C GLN A 80 -2.64 4.59 10.67
N MET A 81 -1.92 4.40 11.78
CA MET A 81 -1.16 3.17 12.01
C MET A 81 -2.07 1.96 12.20
N GLN A 82 -3.22 2.13 12.85
CA GLN A 82 -4.18 1.06 13.08
C GLN A 82 -4.83 0.63 11.76
N ASP A 83 -5.31 1.59 10.97
CA ASP A 83 -5.90 1.34 9.65
C ASP A 83 -4.90 0.64 8.73
N LEU A 84 -3.65 1.10 8.75
CA LEU A 84 -2.58 0.51 7.95
C LEU A 84 -2.27 -0.94 8.35
N ARG A 85 -2.32 -1.26 9.65
CA ARG A 85 -2.14 -2.64 10.16
C ARG A 85 -3.30 -3.54 9.73
N GLU A 86 -4.53 -3.05 9.85
CA GLU A 86 -5.72 -3.80 9.48
C GLU A 86 -5.74 -4.09 7.97
N LEU A 87 -5.46 -3.07 7.16
CA LEU A 87 -5.34 -3.21 5.72
C LEU A 87 -4.26 -4.22 5.32
N THR A 88 -3.09 -4.14 5.97
CA THR A 88 -2.01 -5.11 5.75
C THR A 88 -2.48 -6.53 6.06
N LYS A 89 -3.25 -6.73 7.14
CA LYS A 89 -3.79 -8.03 7.52
C LYS A 89 -4.72 -8.57 6.43
N VAL A 90 -5.68 -7.77 5.96
CA VAL A 90 -6.62 -8.18 4.90
C VAL A 90 -5.88 -8.56 3.62
N ILE A 91 -4.88 -7.79 3.20
CA ILE A 91 -4.08 -8.08 2.00
C ILE A 91 -3.29 -9.39 2.19
N MET A 92 -2.70 -9.63 3.35
CA MET A 92 -1.98 -10.87 3.63
C MET A 92 -2.91 -12.09 3.61
N ASP A 93 -4.11 -11.96 4.17
CA ASP A 93 -5.10 -13.04 4.18
C ASP A 93 -5.50 -13.41 2.75
N GLN A 94 -5.81 -12.41 1.90
CA GLN A 94 -6.10 -12.62 0.47
C GLN A 94 -4.90 -13.20 -0.30
N TRP A 95 -3.69 -12.71 -0.05
CA TRP A 95 -2.47 -13.24 -0.65
C TRP A 95 -2.26 -14.71 -0.30
N SER A 96 -2.50 -15.10 0.96
CA SER A 96 -2.34 -16.48 1.41
C SER A 96 -3.29 -17.46 0.72
N LEU A 97 -4.49 -17.00 0.34
CA LEU A 97 -5.45 -17.79 -0.42
C LEU A 97 -4.97 -17.97 -1.86
N LEU A 98 -4.47 -16.91 -2.49
CA LEU A 98 -3.98 -16.95 -3.88
C LEU A 98 -2.74 -17.82 -4.05
N VAL A 99 -1.82 -17.83 -3.08
CA VAL A 99 -0.59 -18.66 -3.17
C VAL A 99 -0.90 -20.16 -2.97
N ARG A 100 -2.04 -20.50 -2.38
CA ARG A 100 -2.46 -21.89 -2.11
C ARG A 100 -3.33 -22.48 -3.21
N ALA A 101 -3.84 -21.66 -4.13
CA ALA A 101 -4.65 -22.07 -5.28
C ALA A 101 -3.77 -22.42 -6.47
#